data_AF-A0A7V4EJI9-F1
#
_entry.id   AF-A0A7V4EJI9-F1
#
_cell.length_a   1.000
_cell.length_b   1.000
_cell.length_c   1.000
_cell.angle_alpha   90.00
_cell.angle_beta   90.00
_cell.angle_gamma   90.00
#
_symmetry.space_group_name_H-M   'P 1'
#
loop_
_entity.id
_entity.type
_entity.pdbx_description
1 polymer ?
#
loop_
_entity_poly.entity_id
_entity_poly.type
_entity_poly.pdbx_seq_one_letter_code
_entity_poly.pdbx_strand_id
1 'polypeptide(L)'
;MAAACRCWSRQRTLCREGASKGMSGPAPWLAVLALAAVQAALFALVGAERLLGWVQTACASAGLPYNTVMVLAGSGLLGVSSAVIGSYAVLRRRSLIGDAVAHAALPGIALAYLIARERNFFLLLLGALVSGVLGAMVISWLRQSTRTRQDAAIGLVLSVFFGLGIVLTSAVQRDPSGAHAGLEGFLLGKTAGLVSQDLLLIAVTSANILLLVWLFQKEFLLLSFDPGFAAVQRWPVHALDILMMTLLVAATVIGLPAVGVVLMAAMLIIPGVAARFWSYRLAALLPLSGAIGLGSAVAGTYVSSIREGMPTGPVIVLAAAAVCLFSMFAAPRRGIAAGVLRRLHMQERVARQNLLRSLYELVEESPDTAVTAEDVAGKRSWSVADALKLLRRAETRGEVRRTTDGRWTLTELGLQRALDVVRAHRLWELYLVEQASIAADHVDRDADELEHILPPEMLHQLEDRLKQKGRWPEDRVPASVHPLEGAAGEGR
;
A
#
# COMPACT_ATOMS: atom_id res chain seq x y z
N MET A 1 13.52 7.51 17.91
CA MET A 1 12.61 6.83 18.86
C MET A 1 12.14 7.72 20.02
N ALA A 2 13.00 8.57 20.60
CA ALA A 2 12.62 9.43 21.75
C ALA A 2 11.47 10.44 21.50
N ALA A 3 11.35 11.01 20.30
CA ALA A 3 10.24 11.92 19.96
C ALA A 3 8.89 11.19 19.78
N ALA A 4 8.91 9.95 19.28
CA ALA A 4 7.74 9.09 19.16
C ALA A 4 7.27 8.60 20.54
N CYS A 5 8.20 8.26 21.45
CA CYS A 5 7.86 7.92 22.84
C CYS A 5 7.26 9.11 23.61
N ARG A 6 7.76 10.34 23.42
CA ARG A 6 7.19 11.52 24.08
C ARG A 6 5.77 11.83 23.61
N CYS A 7 5.50 11.74 22.31
CA CYS A 7 4.15 11.89 21.77
C CYS A 7 3.20 10.76 22.24
N TRP A 8 3.69 9.52 22.29
CA TRP A 8 2.92 8.37 22.79
C TRP A 8 2.60 8.48 24.29
N SER A 9 3.53 8.97 25.12
CA SER A 9 3.31 9.16 26.56
C SER A 9 2.27 10.26 26.86
N ARG A 10 2.31 11.37 26.12
CA ARG A 10 1.34 12.49 26.24
C ARG A 10 -0.05 12.11 25.70
N GLN A 11 -0.12 11.16 24.75
CA GLN A 11 -1.38 10.60 24.28
C GLN A 11 -1.93 9.52 25.23
N ARG A 12 -1.08 8.81 25.98
CA ARG A 12 -1.48 7.79 26.98
C ARG A 12 -2.24 8.40 28.15
N THR A 13 -1.87 9.61 28.58
CA THR A 13 -2.57 10.35 29.64
C THR A 13 -3.97 10.81 29.20
N LEU A 14 -4.10 11.34 27.98
CA LEU A 14 -5.40 11.65 27.37
C LEU A 14 -6.27 10.39 27.13
N CYS A 15 -5.64 9.24 26.86
CA CYS A 15 -6.32 7.95 26.68
C CYS A 15 -6.90 7.40 27.99
N ARG A 16 -6.24 7.64 29.14
CA ARG A 16 -6.78 7.30 30.47
C ARG A 16 -7.98 8.16 30.86
N GLU A 17 -7.98 9.44 30.48
CA GLU A 17 -9.12 10.34 30.75
C GLU A 17 -10.31 10.09 29.80
N GLY A 18 -10.06 9.69 28.55
CA GLY A 18 -11.11 9.27 27.62
C GLY A 18 -11.75 7.92 27.96
N ALA A 19 -10.98 6.97 28.49
CA ALA A 19 -11.47 5.63 28.86
C ALA A 19 -12.29 5.60 30.15
N SER A 20 -12.16 6.57 31.06
CA SER A 20 -12.98 6.64 32.28
C SER A 20 -14.37 7.23 32.04
N LYS A 21 -14.56 7.98 30.95
CA LYS A 21 -15.88 8.42 30.49
C LYS A 21 -16.43 7.39 29.51
N GLY A 22 -16.98 6.31 30.06
CA GLY A 22 -17.83 5.39 29.29
C GLY A 22 -18.90 6.18 28.54
N MET A 23 -18.90 6.06 27.20
CA MET A 23 -19.87 6.67 26.28
C MET A 23 -21.28 6.08 26.46
N SER A 24 -21.88 6.32 27.63
CA SER A 24 -23.23 5.90 28.02
C SER A 24 -24.27 7.03 27.91
N GLY A 25 -23.89 8.17 27.30
CA GLY A 25 -24.78 9.28 26.93
C GLY A 25 -25.26 9.20 25.48
N PRO A 26 -26.17 10.10 25.04
CA PRO A 26 -26.91 9.98 23.77
C PRO A 26 -25.98 9.78 22.58
N ALA A 27 -26.45 8.97 21.64
CA ALA A 27 -25.78 8.51 20.42
C ALA A 27 -24.65 9.46 19.91
N PRO A 28 -23.39 9.00 19.79
CA PRO A 28 -22.27 9.82 19.28
C PRO A 28 -22.54 10.42 17.89
N TRP A 29 -23.51 9.87 17.16
CA TRP A 29 -24.06 10.37 15.91
C TRP A 29 -24.62 11.79 16.00
N LEU A 30 -25.31 12.15 17.09
CA LEU A 30 -25.87 13.49 17.25
C LEU A 30 -24.76 14.52 17.44
N ALA A 31 -23.69 14.16 18.16
CA ALA A 31 -22.52 15.02 18.32
C ALA A 31 -21.76 15.19 16.99
N VAL A 32 -21.61 14.12 16.20
CA VAL A 32 -20.96 14.19 14.88
C VAL A 32 -21.79 15.00 13.88
N LEU A 33 -23.11 14.80 13.83
CA LEU A 33 -24.01 15.56 12.98
C LEU A 33 -24.10 17.03 13.40
N ALA A 34 -24.14 17.31 14.70
CA ALA A 34 -24.10 18.67 15.23
C ALA A 34 -22.76 19.36 14.92
N LEU A 35 -21.62 18.67 15.07
CA LEU A 35 -20.31 19.23 14.72
C LEU A 35 -20.21 19.51 13.22
N ALA A 36 -20.68 18.58 12.38
CA ALA A 36 -20.70 18.75 10.93
C ALA A 36 -21.62 19.90 10.49
N ALA A 37 -22.79 20.05 11.12
CA ALA A 37 -23.72 21.14 10.85
C ALA A 37 -23.18 22.50 11.32
N VAL A 38 -22.59 22.58 12.51
CA VAL A 38 -21.96 23.78 13.06
C VAL A 38 -20.76 24.20 12.20
N GLN A 39 -19.95 23.24 11.76
CA GLN A 39 -18.81 23.51 10.91
C GLN A 39 -19.21 23.90 9.48
N ALA A 40 -20.24 23.27 8.92
CA ALA A 40 -20.83 23.69 7.64
C ALA A 40 -21.37 25.13 7.73
N ALA A 41 -22.04 25.50 8.82
CA ALA A 41 -22.52 26.86 9.05
C ALA A 41 -21.36 27.87 9.22
N LEU A 42 -20.34 27.55 10.00
CA LEU A 42 -19.14 28.39 10.18
C LEU A 42 -18.36 28.60 8.88
N PHE A 43 -18.23 27.57 8.06
CA PHE A 43 -17.53 27.66 6.77
C PHE A 43 -18.36 28.42 5.73
N ALA A 44 -19.68 28.23 5.72
CA ALA A 44 -20.60 29.01 4.88
C ALA A 44 -20.60 30.51 5.26
N LEU A 45 -20.44 30.83 6.54
CA LEU A 45 -20.45 32.21 7.05
C LEU A 45 -19.11 32.94 6.92
N VAL A 46 -17.97 32.26 7.11
CA VAL A 46 -16.63 32.90 7.22
C VAL A 46 -15.69 32.53 6.06
N GLY A 47 -15.93 31.39 5.40
CA GLY A 47 -15.01 30.79 4.43
C GLY A 47 -15.32 31.13 2.97
N ALA A 48 -16.60 31.30 2.59
CA ALA A 48 -17.04 31.52 1.21
C ALA A 48 -16.32 32.70 0.53
N GLU A 49 -16.46 33.89 1.10
CA GLU A 49 -15.87 35.15 0.61
C GLU A 49 -14.34 35.08 0.57
N ARG A 50 -13.72 34.53 1.63
CA ARG A 50 -12.26 34.39 1.70
C ARG A 50 -11.73 33.41 0.66
N LEU A 51 -12.36 32.25 0.49
CA LEU A 51 -11.90 31.19 -0.41
C LEU A 51 -12.05 31.62 -1.87
N LEU A 52 -13.15 32.30 -2.21
CA LEU A 52 -13.30 33.00 -3.49
C LEU A 52 -12.22 34.07 -3.69
N GLY A 53 -11.90 34.85 -2.65
CA GLY A 53 -10.79 35.81 -2.67
C GLY A 53 -9.42 35.17 -2.92
N TRP A 54 -9.08 34.08 -2.22
CA TRP A 54 -7.84 33.32 -2.44
C TRP A 54 -7.76 32.76 -3.86
N VAL A 55 -8.86 32.19 -4.36
CA VAL A 55 -8.97 31.71 -5.75
C VAL A 55 -8.76 32.85 -6.74
N GLN A 56 -9.37 34.01 -6.52
CA GLN A 56 -9.19 35.19 -7.37
C GLN A 56 -7.76 35.76 -7.33
N THR A 57 -7.11 35.80 -6.16
CA THR A 57 -5.70 36.21 -6.06
C THR A 57 -4.78 35.22 -6.74
N ALA A 58 -5.08 33.92 -6.67
CA ALA A 58 -4.37 32.89 -7.42
C ALA A 58 -4.57 33.06 -8.93
N CYS A 59 -5.79 33.35 -9.40
CA CYS A 59 -6.06 33.72 -10.80
C CYS A 59 -5.18 34.87 -11.27
N ALA A 60 -5.12 35.95 -10.48
CA ALA A 60 -4.32 37.13 -10.82
C ALA A 60 -2.81 36.82 -10.89
N SER A 61 -2.31 35.92 -10.04
CA SER A 61 -0.90 35.54 -10.01
C SER A 61 -0.48 34.56 -11.12
N ALA A 62 -1.39 33.73 -11.62
CA ALA A 62 -1.09 32.65 -12.56
C ALA A 62 -1.44 32.97 -14.03
N GLY A 63 -2.22 34.03 -14.29
CA GLY A 63 -2.63 34.41 -15.65
C GLY A 63 -3.57 33.40 -16.33
N LEU A 64 -4.17 32.49 -15.56
CA LEU A 64 -5.06 31.43 -16.05
C LEU A 64 -6.53 31.91 -16.17
N PRO A 65 -7.32 31.37 -17.10
CA PRO A 65 -8.73 31.70 -17.21
C PRO A 65 -9.49 31.23 -15.96
N TYR A 66 -10.51 32.00 -15.56
CA TYR A 66 -11.27 31.79 -14.31
C TYR A 66 -11.78 30.36 -14.16
N ASN A 67 -12.38 29.78 -15.21
CA ASN A 67 -12.91 28.42 -15.18
C ASN A 67 -11.82 27.38 -14.87
N THR A 68 -10.62 27.51 -15.43
CA THR A 68 -9.51 26.57 -15.15
C THR A 68 -9.10 26.60 -13.68
N VAL A 69 -9.10 27.77 -13.04
CA VAL A 69 -8.76 27.87 -11.62
C VAL A 69 -9.86 27.27 -10.73
N MET A 70 -11.14 27.48 -11.08
CA MET A 70 -12.26 26.85 -10.38
C MET A 70 -12.16 25.32 -10.43
N VAL A 71 -11.83 24.78 -11.61
CA VAL A 71 -11.65 23.35 -11.82
C VAL A 71 -10.43 22.82 -11.07
N LEU A 72 -9.32 23.54 -11.11
CA LEU A 72 -8.09 23.16 -10.39
C LEU A 72 -8.31 23.15 -8.87
N ALA A 73 -9.00 24.16 -8.33
CA ALA A 73 -9.34 24.22 -6.91
C ALA A 73 -10.33 23.12 -6.52
N GLY A 74 -11.41 22.92 -7.30
CA GLY A 74 -12.43 21.91 -7.02
C GLY A 74 -11.89 20.49 -7.10
N SER A 75 -11.23 20.14 -8.20
CA SER A 75 -10.61 18.83 -8.39
C SER A 75 -9.45 18.59 -7.43
N GLY A 76 -8.69 19.62 -7.07
CA GLY A 76 -7.63 19.53 -6.06
C GLY A 76 -8.18 19.23 -4.66
N LEU A 77 -9.20 19.96 -4.22
CA LEU A 77 -9.84 19.74 -2.91
C LEU A 77 -10.51 18.37 -2.85
N LEU A 78 -11.25 17.98 -3.90
CA LEU A 78 -11.81 16.63 -4.02
C LEU A 78 -10.72 15.57 -4.04
N GLY A 79 -9.63 15.79 -4.78
CA GLY A 79 -8.50 14.87 -4.86
C GLY A 79 -7.86 14.62 -3.50
N VAL A 80 -7.70 15.66 -2.67
CA VAL A 80 -7.17 15.53 -1.31
C VAL A 80 -8.14 14.75 -0.42
N SER A 81 -9.41 15.16 -0.35
CA SER A 81 -10.39 14.56 0.57
C SER A 81 -10.71 13.12 0.19
N SER A 82 -10.92 12.84 -1.10
CA SER A 82 -11.18 11.50 -1.63
C SER A 82 -9.96 10.58 -1.48
N ALA A 83 -8.74 11.05 -1.73
CA ALA A 83 -7.53 10.23 -1.53
C ALA A 83 -7.32 9.83 -0.06
N VAL A 84 -7.62 10.73 0.88
CA VAL A 84 -7.48 10.47 2.32
C VAL A 84 -8.50 9.44 2.79
N ILE A 85 -9.79 9.61 2.49
CA ILE A 85 -10.83 8.64 2.87
C ILE A 85 -10.67 7.32 2.09
N GLY A 86 -10.30 7.41 0.82
CA GLY A 86 -10.04 6.28 -0.05
C GLY A 86 -8.86 5.43 0.41
N SER A 87 -7.85 6.03 1.04
CA SER A 87 -6.76 5.29 1.68
C SER A 87 -7.25 4.32 2.77
N TYR A 88 -8.24 4.71 3.57
CA TYR A 88 -8.86 3.79 4.55
C TYR A 88 -9.66 2.68 3.85
N ALA A 89 -10.38 3.01 2.78
CA ALA A 89 -11.09 2.01 1.99
C ALA A 89 -10.12 0.98 1.37
N VAL A 90 -8.99 1.42 0.83
CA VAL A 90 -7.92 0.56 0.30
C VAL A 90 -7.32 -0.32 1.39
N LEU A 91 -7.00 0.24 2.56
CA LEU A 91 -6.44 -0.51 3.69
C LEU A 91 -7.36 -1.63 4.17
N ARG A 92 -8.67 -1.40 4.14
CA ARG A 92 -9.70 -2.36 4.54
C ARG A 92 -10.12 -3.32 3.42
N ARG A 93 -9.43 -3.31 2.28
CA ARG A 93 -9.76 -4.11 1.08
C ARG A 93 -11.18 -3.82 0.57
N ARG A 94 -11.63 -2.57 0.67
CA ARG A 94 -12.96 -2.09 0.29
C ARG A 94 -12.87 -1.03 -0.83
N SER A 95 -11.83 -1.07 -1.66
CA SER A 95 -11.54 -0.03 -2.66
C SER A 95 -12.67 0.15 -3.68
N LEU A 96 -13.39 -0.92 -4.03
CA LEU A 96 -14.48 -0.90 -5.01
C LEU A 96 -15.80 -0.34 -4.47
N ILE A 97 -15.90 -0.04 -3.17
CA ILE A 97 -17.15 0.51 -2.61
C ILE A 97 -17.44 1.90 -3.18
N GLY A 98 -16.41 2.71 -3.44
CA GLY A 98 -16.62 4.04 -4.03
C GLY A 98 -17.30 3.97 -5.41
N ASP A 99 -16.91 2.99 -6.23
CA ASP A 99 -17.49 2.75 -7.55
C ASP A 99 -18.93 2.22 -7.44
N ALA A 100 -19.15 1.22 -6.59
CA ALA A 100 -20.50 0.72 -6.32
C ALA A 100 -21.46 1.80 -5.79
N VAL A 101 -20.98 2.69 -4.94
CA VAL A 101 -21.77 3.81 -4.41
C VAL A 101 -22.09 4.83 -5.50
N ALA A 102 -21.16 5.12 -6.40
CA ALA A 102 -21.41 6.03 -7.52
C ALA A 102 -22.56 5.52 -8.41
N HIS A 103 -22.59 4.23 -8.70
CA HIS A 103 -23.67 3.61 -9.43
C HIS A 103 -24.95 3.44 -8.60
N ALA A 104 -24.84 3.23 -7.29
CA ALA A 104 -25.98 3.25 -6.37
C ALA A 104 -26.63 4.63 -6.23
N ALA A 105 -25.90 5.71 -6.52
CA ALA A 105 -26.43 7.07 -6.51
C ALA A 105 -27.34 7.36 -7.72
N LEU A 106 -27.12 6.71 -8.87
CA LEU A 106 -27.88 6.90 -10.11
C LEU A 106 -29.41 6.74 -9.93
N PRO A 107 -29.94 5.62 -9.38
CA PRO A 107 -31.38 5.48 -9.18
C PRO A 107 -31.95 6.54 -8.24
N GLY A 108 -31.17 7.01 -7.26
CA GLY A 108 -31.58 8.08 -6.36
C GLY A 108 -31.75 9.43 -7.06
N ILE A 109 -30.82 9.78 -7.96
CA ILE A 109 -30.90 11.00 -8.76
C ILE A 109 -32.13 10.94 -9.69
N ALA A 110 -32.32 9.81 -10.37
CA ALA A 110 -33.46 9.62 -11.28
C ALA A 110 -34.80 9.67 -10.53
N LEU A 111 -34.90 9.03 -9.36
CA LEU A 111 -36.10 9.03 -8.55
C LEU A 111 -36.41 10.42 -7.97
N ALA A 112 -35.40 11.14 -7.47
CA ALA A 112 -35.57 12.50 -6.98
C ALA A 112 -36.09 13.44 -8.08
N TYR A 113 -35.58 13.28 -9.30
CA TYR A 113 -36.07 14.02 -10.46
C TYR A 113 -37.53 13.68 -10.79
N LEU A 114 -37.89 12.38 -10.84
CA LEU A 114 -39.27 11.96 -11.14
C LEU A 114 -40.30 12.49 -10.12
N ILE A 115 -39.91 12.58 -8.85
CA ILE A 115 -40.77 13.10 -7.77
C ILE A 115 -40.87 14.62 -7.84
N ALA A 116 -39.72 15.32 -7.94
CA ALA A 116 -39.69 16.77 -7.90
C ALA A 116 -40.22 17.42 -9.19
N ARG A 117 -40.07 16.74 -10.34
CA ARG A 117 -40.34 17.26 -11.70
C ARG A 117 -39.63 18.59 -12.03
N GLU A 118 -38.66 18.97 -11.20
CA GLU A 118 -37.88 20.19 -11.31
C GLU A 118 -36.39 19.88 -11.14
N ARG A 119 -35.55 20.68 -11.80
CA ARG A 119 -34.09 20.58 -11.69
C ARG A 119 -33.59 21.36 -10.47
N ASN A 120 -33.92 20.87 -9.28
CA ASN A 120 -33.33 21.41 -8.05
C ASN A 120 -32.08 20.60 -7.67
N PHE A 121 -30.92 21.24 -7.75
CA PHE A 121 -29.62 20.64 -7.46
C PHE A 121 -29.56 20.00 -6.06
N PHE A 122 -30.15 20.64 -5.05
CA PHE A 122 -30.17 20.11 -3.67
C PHE A 122 -31.01 18.84 -3.55
N LEU A 123 -32.16 18.76 -4.23
CA LEU A 123 -33.01 17.57 -4.21
C LEU A 123 -32.35 16.39 -4.93
N LEU A 124 -31.71 16.63 -6.08
CA LEU A 124 -30.98 15.61 -6.82
C LEU A 124 -29.82 15.06 -5.99
N LEU A 125 -29.06 15.93 -5.33
CA LEU A 125 -27.94 15.55 -4.46
C LEU A 125 -28.44 14.75 -3.24
N LEU A 126 -29.54 15.18 -2.62
CA LEU A 126 -30.15 14.47 -1.50
C LEU A 126 -30.63 13.07 -1.92
N GLY A 127 -31.28 12.95 -3.09
CA GLY A 127 -31.68 11.66 -3.65
C GLY A 127 -30.47 10.74 -3.90
N ALA A 128 -29.40 11.29 -4.48
CA ALA A 128 -28.14 10.57 -4.71
C ALA A 128 -27.52 10.08 -3.39
N LEU A 129 -27.50 10.94 -2.37
CA LEU A 129 -26.97 10.63 -1.04
C LEU A 129 -27.78 9.53 -0.36
N VAL A 130 -29.11 9.65 -0.34
CA VAL A 130 -30.01 8.66 0.26
C VAL A 130 -29.83 7.30 -0.41
N SER A 131 -29.86 7.26 -1.75
CA SER A 131 -29.67 6.01 -2.49
C SER A 131 -28.27 5.43 -2.33
N GLY A 132 -27.22 6.26 -2.30
CA GLY A 132 -25.85 5.82 -2.07
C GLY A 132 -25.64 5.25 -0.66
N VAL A 133 -26.22 5.88 0.38
CA VAL A 133 -26.20 5.36 1.75
C VAL A 133 -26.98 4.05 1.85
N LEU A 134 -28.15 3.97 1.23
CA LEU A 134 -28.93 2.73 1.15
C LEU A 134 -28.12 1.60 0.47
N GLY A 135 -27.47 1.90 -0.66
CA GLY A 135 -26.59 0.95 -1.33
C GLY A 135 -25.45 0.46 -0.43
N ALA A 136 -24.75 1.38 0.26
CA ALA A 136 -23.71 1.03 1.21
C ALA A 136 -24.23 0.19 2.40
N MET A 137 -25.42 0.49 2.91
CA MET A 137 -26.09 -0.28 3.96
C MET A 137 -26.44 -1.69 3.48
N VAL A 138 -26.96 -1.84 2.26
CA VAL A 138 -27.27 -3.15 1.65
C VAL A 138 -25.99 -3.97 1.50
N ILE A 139 -24.88 -3.38 1.04
CA ILE A 139 -23.56 -4.06 0.97
C ILE A 139 -23.15 -4.54 2.36
N SER A 140 -23.25 -3.66 3.37
CA SER A 140 -22.88 -3.99 4.75
C SER A 140 -23.75 -5.08 5.36
N TRP A 141 -25.06 -5.04 5.11
CA TRP A 141 -26.03 -6.03 5.58
C TRP A 141 -25.81 -7.39 4.91
N LEU A 142 -25.58 -7.42 3.60
CA LEU A 142 -25.33 -8.66 2.87
C LEU A 142 -24.06 -9.35 3.36
N ARG A 143 -23.00 -8.56 3.62
CA ARG A 143 -21.73 -9.06 4.17
C ARG A 143 -21.88 -9.66 5.59
N GLN A 144 -22.77 -9.10 6.40
CA GLN A 144 -22.98 -9.57 7.77
C GLN A 144 -23.93 -10.77 7.83
N SER A 145 -24.94 -10.80 6.96
CA SER A 145 -25.99 -11.83 6.98
C SER A 145 -25.65 -13.07 6.16
N THR A 146 -24.73 -12.97 5.21
CA THR A 146 -24.37 -14.08 4.32
C THR A 146 -22.88 -14.40 4.35
N ARG A 147 -22.53 -15.63 3.96
CA ARG A 147 -21.14 -16.10 3.85
C ARG A 147 -20.45 -15.68 2.54
N THR A 148 -21.01 -14.68 1.84
CA THR A 148 -20.54 -14.21 0.54
C THR A 148 -19.23 -13.45 0.67
N ARG A 149 -18.35 -13.57 -0.35
CA ARG A 149 -17.13 -12.75 -0.40
C ARG A 149 -17.53 -11.28 -0.57
N GLN A 150 -16.79 -10.40 0.07
CA GLN A 150 -17.08 -8.97 0.07
C GLN A 150 -17.17 -8.38 -1.34
N ASP A 151 -16.29 -8.81 -2.26
CA ASP A 151 -16.27 -8.32 -3.64
C ASP A 151 -17.52 -8.78 -4.43
N ALA A 152 -18.05 -9.96 -4.10
CA ALA A 152 -19.29 -10.46 -4.70
C ALA A 152 -20.51 -9.66 -4.22
N ALA A 153 -20.55 -9.29 -2.93
CA ALA A 153 -21.60 -8.44 -2.39
C ALA A 153 -21.59 -7.03 -3.02
N ILE A 154 -20.39 -6.45 -3.18
CA ILE A 154 -20.22 -5.16 -3.88
C ILE A 154 -20.68 -5.27 -5.34
N GLY A 155 -20.25 -6.32 -6.05
CA GLY A 155 -20.65 -6.55 -7.45
C GLY A 155 -22.16 -6.74 -7.63
N LEU A 156 -22.81 -7.48 -6.73
CA LEU A 156 -24.26 -7.68 -6.78
C LEU A 156 -25.02 -6.35 -6.65
N VAL A 157 -24.67 -5.55 -5.64
CA VAL A 157 -25.32 -4.25 -5.40
C VAL A 157 -25.05 -3.29 -6.54
N LEU A 158 -23.80 -3.25 -7.03
CA LEU A 158 -23.42 -2.48 -8.21
C LEU A 158 -24.32 -2.82 -9.41
N SER A 159 -24.45 -4.10 -9.79
CA SER A 159 -25.24 -4.52 -10.94
C SER A 159 -26.74 -4.21 -10.80
N VAL A 160 -27.32 -4.47 -9.62
CA VAL A 160 -28.76 -4.26 -9.38
C VAL A 160 -29.10 -2.77 -9.38
N PHE A 161 -28.35 -1.95 -8.63
CA PHE A 161 -28.61 -0.52 -8.57
C PHE A 161 -28.30 0.19 -9.90
N PHE A 162 -27.26 -0.25 -10.61
CA PHE A 162 -26.97 0.27 -11.94
C PHE A 162 -28.12 -0.03 -12.91
N GLY A 163 -28.57 -1.30 -12.97
CA GLY A 163 -29.71 -1.68 -13.81
C GLY A 163 -30.98 -0.90 -13.47
N LEU A 164 -31.29 -0.76 -12.19
CA LEU A 164 -32.41 0.05 -11.71
C LEU A 164 -32.26 1.53 -12.10
N GLY A 165 -31.07 2.08 -11.92
CA GLY A 165 -30.73 3.45 -12.31
C GLY A 165 -30.96 3.68 -13.80
N ILE A 166 -30.47 2.79 -14.66
CA ILE A 166 -30.66 2.87 -16.11
C ILE A 166 -32.15 2.83 -16.47
N VAL A 167 -32.93 1.90 -15.92
CA VAL A 167 -34.38 1.82 -16.16
C VAL A 167 -35.08 3.12 -15.75
N LEU A 168 -34.77 3.67 -14.58
CA LEU A 168 -35.35 4.93 -14.11
C LEU A 168 -34.91 6.10 -15.00
N THR A 169 -33.64 6.20 -15.38
CA THR A 169 -33.16 7.26 -16.29
C THR A 169 -33.78 7.15 -17.69
N SER A 170 -34.03 5.95 -18.19
CA SER A 170 -34.73 5.76 -19.47
C SER A 170 -36.21 6.14 -19.36
N ALA A 171 -36.85 5.93 -18.21
CA ALA A 171 -38.21 6.41 -17.97
C ALA A 171 -38.26 7.94 -17.92
N VAL A 172 -37.26 8.56 -17.27
CA VAL A 172 -37.02 9.99 -17.27
C VAL A 172 -36.90 10.49 -18.72
N GLN A 173 -35.93 10.02 -19.51
CA GLN A 173 -35.71 10.47 -20.91
C GLN A 173 -36.93 10.41 -21.84
N ARG A 174 -37.94 9.57 -21.56
CA ARG A 174 -39.17 9.46 -22.37
C ARG A 174 -40.22 10.53 -22.08
N ASP A 175 -40.11 11.27 -20.97
CA ASP A 175 -41.09 12.29 -20.61
C ASP A 175 -40.98 13.51 -21.56
N PRO A 176 -42.06 13.93 -22.26
CA PRO A 176 -42.03 14.99 -23.28
C PRO A 176 -41.69 16.40 -22.76
N SER A 177 -41.62 16.59 -21.44
CA SER A 177 -41.43 17.89 -20.78
C SER A 177 -40.12 18.61 -21.11
N GLY A 178 -39.18 17.99 -21.84
CA GLY A 178 -37.88 18.57 -22.20
C GLY A 178 -36.95 18.82 -21.02
N ALA A 179 -37.40 18.55 -19.80
CA ALA A 179 -36.72 18.84 -18.55
C ALA A 179 -35.54 17.87 -18.24
N HIS A 180 -35.34 16.83 -19.06
CA HIS A 180 -34.18 15.91 -18.97
C HIS A 180 -32.88 16.54 -19.49
N ALA A 181 -32.97 17.69 -20.16
CA ALA A 181 -31.82 18.38 -20.73
C ALA A 181 -30.76 18.68 -19.65
N GLY A 182 -29.61 18.01 -19.77
CA GLY A 182 -28.46 18.21 -18.89
C GLY A 182 -28.31 17.23 -17.73
N LEU A 183 -29.24 16.29 -17.53
CA LEU A 183 -29.09 15.20 -16.54
C LEU A 183 -27.90 14.30 -16.89
N GLU A 184 -27.69 13.99 -18.17
CA GLU A 184 -26.54 13.21 -18.65
C GLU A 184 -25.21 13.86 -18.30
N GLY A 185 -25.10 15.19 -18.42
CA GLY A 185 -23.90 15.91 -18.02
C GLY A 185 -23.68 15.93 -16.51
N PHE A 186 -24.73 15.84 -15.69
CA PHE A 186 -24.59 15.67 -14.24
C PHE A 186 -24.05 14.27 -13.89
N LEU A 187 -24.48 13.24 -14.63
CA LEU A 187 -24.04 11.85 -14.42
C LEU A 187 -22.62 11.58 -14.93
N LEU A 188 -22.28 12.14 -16.09
CA LEU A 188 -20.96 12.00 -16.73
C LEU A 188 -19.92 13.00 -16.19
N GLY A 189 -20.37 14.00 -15.43
CA GLY A 189 -19.56 15.10 -14.91
C GLY A 189 -19.38 16.22 -15.92
N LYS A 190 -19.49 17.48 -15.47
CA LYS A 190 -19.16 18.69 -16.27
C LYS A 190 -17.90 19.34 -15.73
N THR A 191 -16.79 18.63 -15.82
CA THR A 191 -15.51 19.05 -15.24
C THR A 191 -15.00 20.37 -15.79
N ALA A 192 -15.41 20.82 -16.99
CA ALA A 192 -15.03 22.12 -17.56
C ALA A 192 -15.96 23.30 -17.18
N GLY A 193 -17.07 23.04 -16.47
CA GLY A 193 -18.13 24.01 -16.20
C GLY A 193 -18.42 24.26 -14.72
N LEU A 194 -17.45 24.03 -13.83
CA LEU A 194 -17.59 24.22 -12.39
C LEU A 194 -17.92 25.68 -12.04
N VAL A 195 -19.02 25.88 -11.31
CA VAL A 195 -19.47 27.21 -10.86
C VAL A 195 -19.00 27.46 -9.41
N SER A 196 -19.02 28.72 -8.97
CA SER A 196 -18.67 29.12 -7.59
C SER A 196 -19.46 28.38 -6.50
N GLN A 197 -20.74 28.11 -6.75
CA GLN A 197 -21.59 27.36 -5.82
C GLN A 197 -21.13 25.90 -5.66
N ASP A 198 -20.73 25.26 -6.76
CA ASP A 198 -20.21 23.89 -6.75
C ASP A 198 -18.88 23.81 -5.98
N LEU A 199 -17.98 24.76 -6.22
CA LEU A 199 -16.70 24.84 -5.51
C LEU A 199 -16.90 25.02 -4.00
N LEU A 200 -17.85 25.86 -3.59
CA LEU A 200 -18.15 26.08 -2.18
C LEU A 200 -18.69 24.81 -1.52
N LEU A 201 -19.60 24.08 -2.19
CA LEU A 201 -20.11 22.81 -1.68
C LEU A 201 -18.99 21.76 -1.54
N ILE A 202 -18.13 21.65 -2.55
CA ILE A 202 -16.96 20.77 -2.54
C ILE A 202 -16.01 21.13 -1.40
N ALA A 203 -15.73 22.42 -1.21
CA ALA A 203 -14.81 22.91 -0.20
C ALA A 203 -15.33 22.64 1.22
N VAL A 204 -16.58 22.99 1.51
CA VAL A 204 -17.24 22.72 2.80
C VAL A 204 -17.21 21.23 3.11
N THR A 205 -17.58 20.40 2.13
CA THR A 205 -17.68 18.96 2.36
C THR A 205 -16.31 18.31 2.50
N SER A 206 -15.36 18.67 1.64
CA SER A 206 -13.98 18.18 1.73
C SER A 206 -13.35 18.57 3.08
N ALA A 207 -13.58 19.79 3.55
CA ALA A 207 -13.12 20.24 4.86
C ALA A 207 -13.76 19.44 6.01
N ASN A 208 -15.08 19.17 5.94
CA ASN A 208 -15.78 18.35 6.92
C ASN A 208 -15.26 16.91 6.95
N ILE A 209 -15.03 16.30 5.79
CA ILE A 209 -14.49 14.94 5.69
C ILE A 209 -13.08 14.89 6.28
N LEU A 210 -12.20 15.82 5.91
CA LEU A 210 -10.83 15.87 6.42
C LEU A 210 -10.81 16.12 7.93
N LEU A 211 -11.67 17.00 8.45
CA LEU A 211 -11.77 17.23 9.88
C LEU A 211 -12.24 15.97 10.63
N LEU A 212 -13.30 15.31 10.16
CA LEU A 212 -13.82 14.11 10.80
C LEU A 212 -12.79 12.98 10.75
N VAL A 213 -12.06 12.83 9.63
CA VAL A 213 -10.95 11.88 9.54
C VAL A 213 -9.82 12.22 10.51
N TRP A 214 -9.50 13.50 10.68
CA TRP A 214 -8.48 13.94 11.62
C TRP A 214 -8.90 13.71 13.08
N LEU A 215 -10.14 14.01 13.43
CA LEU A 215 -10.70 13.82 14.76
C LEU A 215 -10.78 12.33 15.13
N PHE A 216 -11.27 11.50 14.21
CA PHE A 216 -11.45 10.05 14.39
C PHE A 216 -10.27 9.21 13.87
N GLN A 217 -9.08 9.82 13.71
CA GLN A 217 -7.91 9.14 13.15
C GLN A 217 -7.54 7.88 13.96
N LYS A 218 -7.64 7.93 15.29
CA LYS A 218 -7.24 6.83 16.18
C LYS A 218 -8.22 5.66 16.08
N GLU A 219 -9.51 6.00 16.01
CA GLU A 219 -10.64 5.11 15.92
C GLU A 219 -10.64 4.40 14.55
N PHE A 220 -10.43 5.15 13.46
CA PHE A 220 -10.31 4.59 12.12
C PHE A 220 -9.04 3.74 11.95
N LEU A 221 -7.93 4.12 12.59
CA LEU A 221 -6.73 3.28 12.63
C LEU A 221 -7.04 1.94 13.31
N LEU A 222 -7.62 1.97 14.51
CA LEU A 222 -7.95 0.76 15.26
C LEU A 222 -8.92 -0.14 14.47
N LEU A 223 -9.98 0.46 13.92
CA LEU A 223 -10.98 -0.22 13.08
C LEU A 223 -10.38 -0.86 11.82
N SER A 224 -9.35 -0.24 11.22
CA SER A 224 -8.75 -0.71 9.97
C SER A 224 -7.79 -1.88 10.14
N PHE A 225 -7.10 -1.95 11.28
CA PHE A 225 -6.09 -2.97 11.54
C PHE A 225 -6.58 -4.11 12.43
N ASP A 226 -7.36 -3.81 13.47
CA ASP A 226 -7.89 -4.82 14.38
C ASP A 226 -9.28 -4.43 14.94
N PRO A 227 -10.37 -4.74 14.19
CA PRO A 227 -11.73 -4.50 14.67
C PRO A 227 -12.10 -5.38 15.88
N GLY A 228 -11.45 -6.53 16.09
CA GLY A 228 -11.70 -7.41 17.23
C GLY A 228 -11.20 -6.80 18.53
N PHE A 229 -9.98 -6.29 18.52
CA PHE A 229 -9.40 -5.56 19.65
C PHE A 229 -10.15 -4.25 19.95
N ALA A 230 -10.72 -3.59 18.93
CA ALA A 230 -11.62 -2.46 19.13
C ALA A 230 -12.90 -2.86 19.90
N ALA A 231 -13.50 -4.00 19.53
CA ALA A 231 -14.71 -4.51 20.18
C ALA A 231 -14.48 -4.89 21.65
N VAL A 232 -13.33 -5.52 21.96
CA VAL A 232 -12.96 -5.86 23.36
C VAL A 232 -12.79 -4.60 24.22
N GLN A 233 -12.24 -3.53 23.63
CA GLN A 233 -12.14 -2.21 24.27
C GLN A 233 -13.47 -1.45 24.31
N ARG A 234 -14.59 -2.07 23.90
CA ARG A 234 -15.95 -1.51 23.88
C ARG A 234 -16.13 -0.30 22.95
N TRP A 235 -15.28 -0.16 21.94
CA TRP A 235 -15.53 0.81 20.88
C TRP A 235 -16.72 0.37 20.02
N PRO A 236 -17.59 1.29 19.58
CA PRO A 236 -18.74 0.94 18.74
C PRO A 236 -18.29 0.69 17.29
N VAL A 237 -17.72 -0.49 17.03
CA VAL A 237 -17.13 -0.90 15.75
C VAL A 237 -18.09 -0.68 14.57
N HIS A 238 -19.36 -1.10 14.71
CA HIS A 238 -20.37 -0.92 13.66
C HIS A 238 -20.66 0.55 13.37
N ALA A 239 -20.68 1.39 14.41
CA ALA A 239 -20.91 2.82 14.24
C ALA A 239 -19.74 3.49 13.51
N LEU A 240 -18.51 3.16 13.90
CA LEU A 240 -17.33 3.69 13.23
C LEU A 240 -17.26 3.24 11.76
N ASP A 241 -17.67 2.00 11.45
CA ASP A 241 -17.73 1.50 10.07
C ASP A 241 -18.78 2.25 9.24
N ILE A 242 -19.99 2.44 9.78
CA ILE A 242 -21.05 3.22 9.12
C ILE A 242 -20.60 4.67 8.92
N LEU A 243 -19.97 5.30 9.92
CA LEU A 243 -19.45 6.66 9.78
C LEU A 243 -18.43 6.76 8.64
N MET A 244 -17.46 5.83 8.59
CA MET A 244 -16.46 5.79 7.52
C MET A 244 -17.11 5.59 6.15
N MET A 245 -18.14 4.74 6.05
CA MET A 245 -18.91 4.54 4.83
C MET A 245 -19.70 5.78 4.42
N THR A 246 -20.35 6.47 5.36
CA THR A 246 -21.08 7.71 5.08
C THR A 246 -20.16 8.80 4.58
N LEU A 247 -18.95 8.93 5.16
CA LEU A 247 -17.93 9.86 4.67
C LEU A 247 -17.48 9.52 3.24
N LEU A 248 -17.31 8.23 2.95
CA LEU A 248 -16.97 7.74 1.62
C LEU A 248 -18.08 8.07 0.61
N VAL A 249 -19.33 7.80 0.97
CA VAL A 249 -20.50 8.08 0.14
C VAL A 249 -20.64 9.58 -0.10
N ALA A 250 -20.48 10.40 0.94
CA ALA A 250 -20.53 11.86 0.81
C ALA A 250 -19.44 12.39 -0.14
N ALA A 251 -18.20 11.89 -0.02
CA ALA A 251 -17.11 12.24 -0.92
C ALA A 251 -17.45 11.90 -2.39
N THR A 252 -17.94 10.68 -2.62
CA THR A 252 -18.30 10.22 -3.96
C THR A 252 -19.43 11.05 -4.54
N VAL A 253 -20.55 11.17 -3.82
CA VAL A 253 -21.77 11.85 -4.29
C VAL A 253 -21.53 13.31 -4.64
N ILE A 254 -20.72 14.03 -3.86
CA ILE A 254 -20.45 15.45 -4.10
C ILE A 254 -19.42 15.66 -5.22
N GLY A 255 -18.52 14.69 -5.41
CA GLY A 255 -17.60 14.71 -6.53
C GLY A 255 -18.21 14.30 -7.87
N LEU A 256 -19.33 13.55 -7.87
CA LEU A 256 -19.97 13.07 -9.10
C LEU A 256 -20.26 14.18 -10.13
N PRO A 257 -20.94 15.29 -9.77
CA PRO A 257 -21.31 16.32 -10.75
C PRO A 257 -20.09 17.07 -11.29
N ALA A 258 -19.09 17.23 -10.43
CA ALA A 258 -17.89 18.02 -10.70
C ALA A 258 -16.88 17.26 -11.57
N VAL A 259 -16.76 15.95 -11.37
CA VAL A 259 -15.59 15.19 -11.82
C VAL A 259 -16.01 13.93 -12.61
N GLY A 260 -17.22 13.43 -12.39
CA GLY A 260 -17.76 12.24 -13.03
C GLY A 260 -17.45 10.95 -12.27
N VAL A 261 -18.24 9.89 -12.54
CA VAL A 261 -18.16 8.58 -11.86
C VAL A 261 -16.75 7.98 -11.93
N VAL A 262 -16.18 7.90 -13.15
CA VAL A 262 -14.91 7.21 -13.39
C VAL A 262 -13.74 7.90 -12.70
N LEU A 263 -13.64 9.23 -12.83
CA LEU A 263 -12.55 9.97 -12.21
C LEU A 263 -12.70 10.01 -10.68
N MET A 264 -13.92 10.01 -10.15
CA MET A 264 -14.13 9.89 -8.70
C MET A 264 -13.63 8.56 -8.15
N ALA A 265 -13.93 7.44 -8.81
CA ALA A 265 -13.38 6.13 -8.43
C ALA A 265 -11.84 6.12 -8.51
N ALA A 266 -11.27 6.72 -9.55
CA ALA A 266 -9.82 6.82 -9.72
C ALA A 266 -9.14 7.65 -8.61
N MET A 267 -9.67 8.83 -8.27
CA MET A 267 -9.15 9.70 -7.21
C MET A 267 -9.26 9.07 -5.81
N LEU A 268 -10.25 8.21 -5.61
CA LEU A 268 -10.42 7.47 -4.36
C LEU A 268 -9.36 6.37 -4.20
N ILE A 269 -9.05 5.64 -5.27
CA ILE A 269 -8.23 4.41 -5.21
C ILE A 269 -6.76 4.69 -5.49
N ILE A 270 -6.46 5.36 -6.61
CA ILE A 270 -5.10 5.45 -7.16
C ILE A 270 -4.13 6.17 -6.20
N PRO A 271 -4.44 7.34 -5.63
CA PRO A 271 -3.52 8.05 -4.74
C PRO A 271 -3.23 7.27 -3.45
N GLY A 272 -4.23 6.56 -2.91
CA GLY A 272 -4.07 5.72 -1.72
C GLY A 272 -3.17 4.51 -1.97
N VAL A 273 -3.33 3.87 -3.13
CA VAL A 273 -2.44 2.78 -3.57
C VAL A 273 -1.01 3.31 -3.83
N ALA A 274 -0.88 4.44 -4.53
CA ALA A 274 0.41 5.06 -4.81
C ALA A 274 1.16 5.42 -3.52
N ALA A 275 0.50 6.02 -2.53
CA ALA A 275 1.11 6.38 -1.24
C ALA A 275 1.58 5.16 -0.43
N ARG A 276 0.89 4.03 -0.55
CA ARG A 276 1.21 2.79 0.18
C ARG A 276 2.53 2.14 -0.26
N PHE A 277 3.06 2.47 -1.44
CA PHE A 277 4.39 2.01 -1.86
C PHE A 277 5.53 2.73 -1.10
N TRP A 278 5.33 3.98 -0.69
CA TRP A 278 6.33 4.81 -0.02
C TRP A 278 6.33 4.69 1.50
N SER A 279 5.15 4.53 2.12
CA SER A 279 5.03 4.55 3.59
C SER A 279 4.30 3.33 4.17
N TYR A 280 4.76 2.92 5.36
CA TYR A 280 4.13 1.90 6.21
C TYR A 280 3.30 2.50 7.35
N ARG A 281 3.53 3.78 7.66
CA ARG A 281 2.89 4.46 8.80
C ARG A 281 1.68 5.22 8.31
N LEU A 282 0.50 4.93 8.88
CA LEU A 282 -0.76 5.60 8.51
C LEU A 282 -0.64 7.13 8.58
N ALA A 283 -0.01 7.64 9.65
CA ALA A 283 0.19 9.08 9.84
C ALA A 283 0.98 9.77 8.71
N ALA A 284 1.86 9.04 8.00
CA ALA A 284 2.56 9.55 6.83
C ALA A 284 1.85 9.17 5.52
N LEU A 285 1.07 8.09 5.51
CA LEU A 285 0.32 7.63 4.33
C LEU A 285 -0.81 8.60 3.97
N LEU A 286 -1.59 9.08 4.94
CA LEU A 286 -2.72 9.98 4.70
C LEU A 286 -2.31 11.33 4.07
N PRO A 287 -1.34 12.09 4.60
CA PRO A 287 -0.91 13.32 3.96
C PRO A 287 -0.25 13.06 2.59
N LEU A 288 0.46 11.93 2.43
CA LEU A 288 1.06 11.56 1.16
C LEU A 288 0.03 11.22 0.09
N SER A 289 -1.04 10.47 0.43
CA SER A 289 -2.13 10.18 -0.51
C SER A 289 -2.85 11.45 -0.91
N GLY A 290 -3.10 12.36 0.05
CA GLY A 290 -3.67 13.68 -0.24
C GLY A 290 -2.80 14.50 -1.18
N ALA A 291 -1.49 14.54 -0.95
CA ALA A 291 -0.53 15.24 -1.82
C ALA A 291 -0.45 14.64 -3.23
N ILE A 292 -0.49 13.32 -3.37
CA ILE A 292 -0.54 12.63 -4.67
C ILE A 292 -1.85 12.92 -5.39
N GLY A 293 -2.98 12.91 -4.68
CA GLY A 293 -4.30 13.25 -5.22
C GLY A 293 -4.34 14.69 -5.74
N LEU A 294 -3.87 15.65 -4.92
CA LEU A 294 -3.73 17.05 -5.30
C LEU A 294 -2.81 17.23 -6.51
N GLY A 295 -1.62 16.63 -6.46
CA GLY A 295 -0.64 16.73 -7.54
C GLY A 295 -1.15 16.16 -8.86
N SER A 296 -1.89 15.04 -8.81
CA SER A 296 -2.48 14.43 -10.00
C SER A 296 -3.63 15.28 -10.58
N ALA A 297 -4.48 15.84 -9.72
CA ALA A 297 -5.56 16.76 -10.13
C ALA A 297 -5.01 18.05 -10.75
N VAL A 298 -4.00 18.66 -10.12
CA VAL A 298 -3.34 19.87 -10.62
C VAL A 298 -2.62 19.59 -11.93
N ALA A 299 -1.80 18.54 -11.99
CA ALA A 299 -1.07 18.19 -13.21
C ALA A 299 -2.03 17.85 -14.37
N GLY A 300 -3.08 17.06 -14.11
CA GLY A 300 -4.06 16.69 -15.12
C GLY A 300 -4.87 17.89 -15.63
N THR A 301 -5.31 18.77 -14.73
CA THR A 301 -6.04 19.99 -15.11
C THR A 301 -5.15 20.94 -15.90
N TYR A 302 -3.89 21.11 -15.48
CA TYR A 302 -2.92 21.94 -16.19
C TYR A 302 -2.65 21.41 -17.60
N VAL A 303 -2.38 20.11 -17.75
CA VAL A 303 -2.16 19.49 -19.07
C VAL A 303 -3.39 19.64 -19.96
N SER A 304 -4.58 19.47 -19.40
CA SER A 304 -5.82 19.66 -20.15
C SER A 304 -6.05 21.10 -20.60
N SER A 305 -5.42 22.09 -19.95
CA SER A 305 -5.54 23.50 -20.34
C SER A 305 -4.64 23.89 -21.52
N ILE A 306 -3.67 23.05 -21.88
CA ILE A 306 -2.70 23.31 -22.95
C ILE A 306 -3.31 23.14 -24.35
N ARG A 307 -4.26 22.21 -24.53
CA ARG A 307 -5.00 22.06 -25.79
C ARG A 307 -6.50 22.17 -25.56
N GLU A 308 -7.15 22.96 -26.39
CA GLU A 308 -8.60 23.03 -26.48
C GLU A 308 -9.18 21.67 -26.90
N GLY A 309 -10.26 21.26 -26.24
CA GLY A 309 -11.00 20.02 -26.55
C GLY A 309 -10.55 18.75 -25.82
N MET A 310 -9.53 18.80 -24.96
CA MET A 310 -9.21 17.63 -24.12
C MET A 310 -10.21 17.47 -22.96
N PRO A 311 -10.75 16.26 -22.72
CA PRO A 311 -11.61 16.02 -21.57
C PRO A 311 -10.76 15.98 -20.29
N THR A 312 -10.92 16.99 -19.43
CA THR A 312 -10.16 17.15 -18.17
C THR A 312 -10.23 15.90 -17.27
N GLY A 313 -11.40 15.24 -17.21
CA GLY A 313 -11.60 14.05 -16.38
C GLY A 313 -10.60 12.91 -16.67
N PRO A 314 -10.66 12.31 -17.88
CA PRO A 314 -9.72 11.27 -18.32
C PRO A 314 -8.24 11.68 -18.21
N VAL A 315 -7.89 12.95 -18.47
CA VAL A 315 -6.51 13.43 -18.37
C VAL A 315 -6.00 13.35 -16.93
N ILE A 316 -6.84 13.71 -15.95
CA ILE A 316 -6.49 13.56 -14.52
C ILE A 316 -6.32 12.08 -14.14
N VAL A 317 -7.15 11.18 -14.68
CA VAL A 317 -7.00 9.73 -14.44
C VAL A 317 -5.65 9.24 -14.96
N LEU A 318 -5.27 9.63 -16.18
CA LEU A 318 -3.98 9.26 -16.78
C LEU A 318 -2.80 9.84 -16.00
N ALA A 319 -2.91 11.08 -15.53
CA ALA A 319 -1.89 11.69 -14.66
C ALA A 319 -1.74 10.91 -13.34
N ALA A 320 -2.86 10.56 -12.69
CA ALA A 320 -2.83 9.76 -11.46
C ALA A 320 -2.24 8.36 -11.70
N ALA A 321 -2.61 7.72 -12.81
CA ALA A 321 -2.06 6.41 -13.20
C ALA A 321 -0.55 6.49 -13.43
N ALA A 322 -0.06 7.52 -14.12
CA ALA A 322 1.36 7.74 -14.33
C ALA A 322 2.13 7.93 -13.00
N VAL A 323 1.58 8.72 -12.08
CA VAL A 323 2.18 8.89 -10.73
C VAL A 323 2.18 7.57 -9.96
N CYS A 324 1.11 6.77 -10.07
CA CYS A 324 1.04 5.46 -9.42
C CYS A 324 2.03 4.45 -10.03
N LEU A 325 2.18 4.42 -11.35
CA LEU A 325 3.18 3.58 -12.02
C LEU A 325 4.60 3.99 -11.59
N PHE A 326 4.89 5.29 -11.61
CA PHE A 326 6.17 5.81 -11.11
C PHE A 326 6.42 5.38 -9.66
N SER A 327 5.42 5.53 -8.79
CA SER A 327 5.48 5.07 -7.39
C SER A 327 5.78 3.57 -7.28
N MET A 328 5.13 2.74 -8.11
CA MET A 328 5.32 1.30 -8.14
C MET A 328 6.72 0.88 -8.58
N PHE A 329 7.36 1.61 -9.51
CA PHE A 329 8.72 1.30 -9.95
C PHE A 329 9.79 1.89 -9.01
N ALA A 330 9.61 3.13 -8.58
CA ALA A 330 10.62 3.89 -7.84
C ALA A 330 10.66 3.61 -6.33
N ALA A 331 9.63 2.99 -5.76
CA ALA A 331 9.57 2.83 -4.31
C ALA A 331 10.72 1.96 -3.73
N PRO A 332 11.46 2.43 -2.72
CA PRO A 332 12.70 1.79 -2.27
C PRO A 332 12.49 0.44 -1.57
N ARG A 333 11.34 0.23 -0.91
CA ARG A 333 11.05 -1.02 -0.17
C ARG A 333 10.07 -1.94 -0.89
N ARG A 334 9.06 -1.41 -1.58
CA ARG A 334 8.04 -2.21 -2.28
C ARG A 334 8.11 -2.11 -3.81
N GLY A 335 9.00 -1.27 -4.34
CA GLY A 335 9.11 -1.10 -5.77
C GLY A 335 9.69 -2.34 -6.44
N ILE A 336 9.22 -2.59 -7.67
CA ILE A 336 9.66 -3.73 -8.47
C ILE A 336 11.17 -3.68 -8.70
N ALA A 337 11.71 -2.50 -9.00
CA ALA A 337 13.15 -2.30 -9.22
C ALA A 337 13.98 -2.65 -7.98
N ALA A 338 13.55 -2.17 -6.79
CA ALA A 338 14.24 -2.48 -5.54
C ALA A 338 14.11 -3.98 -5.17
N GLY A 339 12.99 -4.61 -5.52
CA GLY A 339 12.81 -6.06 -5.37
C GLY A 339 13.78 -6.86 -6.25
N VAL A 340 13.88 -6.50 -7.53
CA VAL A 340 14.82 -7.12 -8.48
C VAL A 340 16.27 -6.91 -8.04
N LEU A 341 16.65 -5.69 -7.68
CA LEU A 341 18.00 -5.38 -7.16
C LEU A 341 18.34 -6.20 -5.91
N ARG A 342 17.41 -6.33 -4.95
CA ARG A 342 17.63 -7.17 -3.76
C ARG A 342 17.78 -8.64 -4.13
N ARG A 343 16.98 -9.15 -5.08
CA ARG A 343 17.07 -10.53 -5.56
C ARG A 343 18.41 -10.80 -6.24
N LEU A 344 18.88 -9.88 -7.09
CA LEU A 344 20.17 -10.00 -7.76
C LEU A 344 21.34 -9.95 -6.77
N HIS A 345 21.33 -9.01 -5.82
CA HIS A 345 22.36 -8.95 -4.77
C HIS A 345 22.34 -10.19 -3.87
N MET A 346 21.16 -10.72 -3.54
CA MET A 346 21.03 -11.96 -2.78
C MET A 346 21.61 -13.14 -3.56
N GLN A 347 21.25 -13.30 -4.84
CA GLN A 347 21.79 -14.35 -5.70
C GLN A 347 23.31 -14.27 -5.82
N GLU A 348 23.87 -13.05 -5.94
CA GLU A 348 25.31 -12.87 -5.99
C GLU A 348 26.00 -13.19 -4.66
N ARG A 349 25.39 -12.83 -3.53
CA ARG A 349 25.91 -13.16 -2.20
C ARG A 349 25.93 -14.68 -1.98
N VAL A 350 24.82 -15.36 -2.28
CA VAL A 350 24.70 -16.82 -2.19
C VAL A 350 25.70 -17.52 -3.12
N ALA A 351 25.78 -17.10 -4.38
CA ALA A 351 26.72 -17.70 -5.34
C ALA A 351 28.19 -17.55 -4.90
N ARG A 352 28.55 -16.40 -4.29
CA ARG A 352 29.89 -16.20 -3.73
C ARG A 352 30.15 -17.09 -2.51
N GLN A 353 29.18 -17.21 -1.60
CA GLN A 353 29.32 -18.07 -0.41
C GLN A 353 29.49 -19.54 -0.82
N ASN A 354 28.66 -20.02 -1.75
CA ASN A 354 28.79 -21.38 -2.28
C ASN A 354 30.12 -21.61 -3.00
N LEU A 355 30.62 -20.61 -3.74
CA LEU A 355 31.92 -20.71 -4.40
C LEU A 355 33.03 -20.88 -3.36
N LEU A 356 33.07 -20.02 -2.34
CA LEU A 356 34.07 -20.06 -1.29
C LEU A 356 34.03 -21.38 -0.52
N ARG A 357 32.83 -21.88 -0.22
CA ARG A 357 32.64 -23.20 0.40
C ARG A 357 33.19 -24.34 -0.47
N SER A 358 32.84 -24.36 -1.76
CA SER A 358 33.32 -25.40 -2.69
C SER A 358 34.85 -25.37 -2.83
N LEU A 359 35.45 -24.17 -2.87
CA LEU A 359 36.90 -24.01 -2.92
C LEU A 359 37.58 -24.52 -1.64
N TYR A 360 36.97 -24.33 -0.48
CA TYR A 360 37.51 -24.84 0.78
C TYR A 360 37.42 -26.37 0.87
N GLU A 361 36.27 -26.95 0.51
CA GLU A 361 36.07 -28.41 0.49
C GLU A 361 37.08 -29.11 -0.44
N LEU A 362 37.37 -28.52 -1.60
CA LEU A 362 38.39 -29.02 -2.53
C LEU A 362 39.82 -28.92 -1.97
N VAL A 363 40.12 -27.87 -1.20
CA VAL A 363 41.41 -27.73 -0.51
C VAL A 363 41.54 -28.71 0.67
N GLU A 364 40.44 -29.01 1.36
CA GLU A 364 40.40 -29.99 2.45
C GLU A 364 40.60 -31.42 1.96
N GLU A 365 40.05 -31.77 0.79
CA GLU A 365 40.29 -33.07 0.13
C GLU A 365 41.72 -33.24 -0.38
N SER A 366 42.36 -32.16 -0.83
CA SER A 366 43.73 -32.22 -1.37
C SER A 366 44.51 -30.93 -1.07
N PRO A 367 45.21 -30.87 0.07
CA PRO A 367 46.04 -29.73 0.46
C PRO A 367 47.06 -29.39 -0.63
N ASP A 368 47.26 -28.10 -0.93
CA ASP A 368 48.16 -27.55 -1.97
C ASP A 368 47.74 -27.73 -3.44
N THR A 369 46.52 -28.18 -3.73
CA THR A 369 46.09 -28.37 -5.13
C THR A 369 45.47 -27.10 -5.72
N ALA A 370 46.01 -26.66 -6.86
CA ALA A 370 45.37 -25.63 -7.66
C ALA A 370 44.13 -26.21 -8.37
N VAL A 371 43.00 -25.52 -8.28
CA VAL A 371 41.67 -26.00 -8.66
C VAL A 371 41.32 -25.54 -10.08
N THR A 372 40.65 -26.38 -10.86
CA THR A 372 40.11 -26.02 -12.19
C THR A 372 38.64 -25.57 -12.11
N ALA A 373 38.13 -24.97 -13.18
CA ALA A 373 36.70 -24.60 -13.25
C ALA A 373 35.78 -25.83 -13.33
N GLU A 374 36.29 -26.97 -13.78
CA GLU A 374 35.57 -28.24 -13.88
C GLU A 374 35.36 -28.86 -12.49
N ASP A 375 36.40 -28.82 -11.64
CA ASP A 375 36.32 -29.30 -10.25
C ASP A 375 35.25 -28.53 -9.46
N VAL A 376 35.24 -27.20 -9.60
CA VAL A 376 34.26 -26.32 -8.94
C VAL A 376 32.85 -26.55 -9.50
N ALA A 377 32.71 -26.78 -10.80
CA ALA A 377 31.43 -27.06 -11.43
C ALA A 377 30.84 -28.41 -10.94
N GLY A 378 31.69 -29.41 -10.73
CA GLY A 378 31.33 -30.74 -10.26
C GLY A 378 30.71 -30.75 -8.85
N LYS A 379 31.25 -29.96 -7.91
CA LYS A 379 30.80 -29.96 -6.50
C LYS A 379 29.38 -29.42 -6.28
N ARG A 380 28.90 -28.46 -7.09
CA ARG A 380 27.62 -27.75 -6.87
C ARG A 380 26.67 -27.80 -8.09
N SER A 381 26.90 -28.71 -9.03
CA SER A 381 26.11 -28.87 -10.26
C SER A 381 26.01 -27.58 -11.09
N TRP A 382 27.07 -26.77 -11.12
CA TRP A 382 27.11 -25.56 -11.94
C TRP A 382 27.55 -25.87 -13.37
N SER A 383 27.21 -24.97 -14.30
CA SER A 383 27.85 -25.00 -15.62
C SER A 383 29.31 -24.53 -15.49
N VAL A 384 30.21 -25.10 -16.30
CA VAL A 384 31.62 -24.68 -16.33
C VAL A 384 31.75 -23.18 -16.63
N ALA A 385 30.86 -22.62 -17.45
CA ALA A 385 30.83 -21.19 -17.76
C ALA A 385 30.47 -20.32 -16.53
N ASP A 386 29.52 -20.76 -15.71
CA ASP A 386 29.12 -20.05 -14.48
C ASP A 386 30.21 -20.12 -13.42
N ALA A 387 30.81 -21.31 -13.22
CA ALA A 387 31.95 -21.48 -12.31
C ALA A 387 33.12 -20.57 -12.71
N LEU A 388 33.45 -20.52 -14.00
CA LEU A 388 34.53 -19.67 -14.52
C LEU A 388 34.22 -18.16 -14.36
N LYS A 389 32.96 -17.75 -14.52
CA LYS A 389 32.52 -16.38 -14.26
C LYS A 389 32.62 -16.01 -12.79
N LEU A 390 32.27 -16.93 -11.89
CA LEU A 390 32.39 -16.75 -10.44
C LEU A 390 33.86 -16.66 -10.00
N LEU A 391 34.73 -17.53 -10.53
CA LEU A 391 36.17 -17.51 -10.26
C LEU A 391 36.83 -16.20 -10.73
N ARG A 392 36.50 -15.71 -11.94
CA ARG A 392 36.99 -14.40 -12.41
C ARG A 392 36.54 -13.25 -11.50
N ARG A 393 35.30 -13.28 -10.99
CA ARG A 393 34.82 -12.27 -10.02
C ARG A 393 35.56 -12.37 -8.69
N ALA A 394 35.82 -13.58 -8.20
CA ALA A 394 36.59 -13.80 -6.98
C ALA A 394 38.05 -13.32 -7.13
N GLU A 395 38.65 -13.50 -8.30
CA GLU A 395 39.97 -12.97 -8.65
C GLU A 395 40.00 -11.44 -8.58
N THR A 396 39.02 -10.75 -9.16
CA THR A 396 38.92 -9.27 -9.04
C THR A 396 38.74 -8.77 -7.61
N ARG A 397 38.25 -9.62 -6.70
CA ARG A 397 38.08 -9.34 -5.27
C ARG A 397 39.28 -9.73 -4.42
N GLY A 398 40.33 -10.29 -5.03
CA GLY A 398 41.54 -10.76 -4.35
C GLY A 398 41.32 -12.01 -3.50
N GLU A 399 40.24 -12.76 -3.72
CA GLU A 399 39.91 -13.99 -2.97
C GLU A 399 40.62 -15.22 -3.56
N VAL A 400 40.93 -15.17 -4.85
CA VAL A 400 41.54 -16.27 -5.59
C VAL A 400 42.63 -15.69 -6.49
N ARG A 401 43.72 -16.42 -6.67
CA ARG A 401 44.81 -16.07 -7.59
C ARG A 401 44.89 -17.11 -8.69
N ARG A 402 45.10 -16.65 -9.93
CA ARG A 402 45.31 -17.54 -11.07
C ARG A 402 46.79 -17.92 -11.19
N THR A 403 47.06 -19.21 -11.31
CA THR A 403 48.39 -19.80 -11.54
C THR A 403 48.72 -19.76 -13.03
N THR A 404 50.00 -19.88 -13.38
CA THR A 404 50.51 -19.90 -14.77
C THR A 404 49.85 -20.96 -15.65
N ASP A 405 49.43 -22.08 -15.05
CA ASP A 405 48.81 -23.22 -15.74
C ASP A 405 47.30 -23.03 -16.00
N GLY A 406 46.75 -21.84 -15.68
CA GLY A 406 45.33 -21.56 -15.83
C GLY A 406 44.44 -22.07 -14.69
N ARG A 407 45.03 -22.70 -13.66
CA ARG A 407 44.38 -23.13 -12.42
C ARG A 407 44.22 -21.98 -11.42
N TRP A 408 43.39 -22.15 -10.40
CA TRP A 408 43.09 -21.16 -9.38
C TRP A 408 43.44 -21.65 -7.98
N THR A 409 44.01 -20.78 -7.15
CA THR A 409 44.35 -21.05 -5.75
C THR A 409 43.73 -20.00 -4.84
N LEU A 410 43.23 -20.39 -3.67
CA LEU A 410 42.75 -19.44 -2.67
C LEU A 410 43.89 -18.53 -2.21
N THR A 411 43.63 -17.23 -2.07
CA THR A 411 44.55 -16.31 -1.38
C THR A 411 44.36 -16.43 0.12
N GLU A 412 45.25 -15.84 0.92
CA GLU A 412 45.07 -15.77 2.38
C GLU A 412 43.74 -15.11 2.77
N LEU A 413 43.34 -14.04 2.05
CA LEU A 413 42.05 -13.38 2.22
C LEU A 413 40.87 -14.29 1.84
N GLY A 414 41.00 -15.04 0.73
CA GLY A 414 39.98 -15.99 0.29
C GLY A 414 39.79 -17.14 1.27
N LEU A 415 40.90 -17.68 1.79
CA LEU A 415 40.89 -18.75 2.78
C LEU A 415 40.20 -18.32 4.07
N GLN A 416 40.52 -17.13 4.60
CA GLN A 416 39.83 -16.59 5.79
C GLN A 416 38.32 -16.46 5.56
N ARG A 417 37.89 -15.90 4.42
CA ARG A 417 36.46 -15.76 4.10
C ARG A 417 35.76 -17.09 3.88
N ALA A 418 36.44 -18.06 3.26
CA ALA A 418 35.91 -19.40 3.05
C ALA A 418 35.75 -20.15 4.39
N LEU A 419 36.74 -20.04 5.28
CA LEU A 419 36.68 -20.57 6.64
C LEU A 419 35.48 -20.00 7.43
N ASP A 420 35.23 -18.69 7.34
CA ASP A 420 34.08 -18.08 8.02
C ASP A 420 32.74 -18.63 7.52
N VAL A 421 32.60 -18.82 6.21
CA VAL A 421 31.39 -19.40 5.59
C VAL A 421 31.23 -20.87 5.97
N VAL A 422 32.29 -21.67 5.85
CA VAL A 422 32.25 -23.11 6.15
C VAL A 422 32.02 -23.36 7.63
N ARG A 423 32.64 -22.57 8.52
CA ARG A 423 32.42 -22.65 9.97
C ARG A 423 30.95 -22.42 10.31
N ALA A 424 30.36 -21.34 9.78
CA ALA A 424 28.95 -21.04 10.01
C ALA A 424 28.06 -22.20 9.53
N HIS A 425 28.32 -22.72 8.34
CA HIS A 425 27.58 -23.84 7.78
C HIS A 425 27.66 -25.11 8.63
N ARG A 426 28.87 -25.57 8.98
CA ARG A 426 29.06 -26.81 9.76
C ARG A 426 28.50 -26.72 11.17
N LEU A 427 28.53 -25.54 11.79
CA LEU A 427 27.87 -25.31 13.08
C LEU A 427 26.36 -25.49 12.96
N TRP A 428 25.75 -25.04 11.85
CA TRP A 428 24.33 -25.27 11.59
C TRP A 428 24.01 -26.74 11.32
N GLU A 429 24.83 -27.44 10.52
CA GLU A 429 24.68 -28.88 10.31
C GLU A 429 24.68 -29.63 11.65
N LEU A 430 25.66 -29.34 12.52
CA LEU A 430 25.73 -29.91 13.87
C LEU A 430 24.50 -29.59 14.72
N TYR A 431 23.99 -28.36 14.68
CA TYR A 431 22.77 -27.99 15.40
C TYR A 431 21.55 -28.77 14.92
N LEU A 432 21.38 -28.91 13.60
CA LEU A 432 20.22 -29.58 13.01
C LEU A 432 20.25 -31.10 13.29
N VAL A 433 21.43 -31.70 13.22
CA VAL A 433 21.62 -33.12 13.59
C VAL A 433 21.37 -33.34 15.09
N GLU A 434 21.98 -32.54 15.97
CA GLU A 434 21.91 -32.77 17.42
C GLU A 434 20.56 -32.37 18.04
N GLN A 435 19.93 -31.29 17.55
CA GLN A 435 18.85 -30.63 18.27
C GLN A 435 17.50 -30.70 17.54
N ALA A 436 17.49 -30.81 16.21
CA ALA A 436 16.27 -31.01 15.43
C ALA A 436 16.01 -32.48 15.07
N SER A 437 16.92 -33.40 15.42
CA SER A 437 16.83 -34.86 15.11
C SER A 437 16.61 -35.14 13.62
N ILE A 438 17.14 -34.29 12.75
CA ILE A 438 17.10 -34.48 11.30
C ILE A 438 18.25 -35.42 10.92
N ALA A 439 17.97 -36.48 10.15
CA ALA A 439 18.98 -37.44 9.70
C ALA A 439 20.05 -36.74 8.86
N ALA A 440 21.33 -37.03 9.11
CA ALA A 440 22.49 -36.37 8.48
C ALA A 440 22.39 -36.29 6.94
N ASP A 441 21.81 -37.32 6.32
CA ASP A 441 21.62 -37.43 4.87
C ASP A 441 20.65 -36.39 4.26
N HIS A 442 19.89 -35.65 5.09
CA HIS A 442 18.91 -34.64 4.66
C HIS A 442 19.23 -33.21 5.15
N VAL A 443 20.34 -33.03 5.89
CA VAL A 443 20.64 -31.76 6.59
C VAL A 443 21.17 -30.67 5.66
N ASP A 444 21.84 -31.01 4.55
CA ASP A 444 22.44 -30.01 3.65
C ASP A 444 21.43 -29.00 3.09
N ARG A 445 20.23 -29.49 2.76
CA ARG A 445 19.18 -28.67 2.15
C ARG A 445 18.53 -27.72 3.16
N ASP A 446 18.33 -28.19 4.39
CA ASP A 446 17.74 -27.40 5.47
C ASP A 446 18.77 -26.43 6.10
N ALA A 447 20.06 -26.81 6.12
CA ALA A 447 21.16 -25.97 6.57
C ALA A 447 21.43 -24.79 5.63
N ASP A 448 21.47 -25.01 4.30
CA ASP A 448 21.65 -23.94 3.30
C ASP A 448 20.50 -22.91 3.36
N GLU A 449 19.26 -23.34 3.66
CA GLU A 449 18.12 -22.42 3.82
C GLU A 449 18.14 -21.65 5.16
N LEU A 450 18.56 -22.28 6.26
CA LEU A 450 18.53 -21.70 7.61
C LEU A 450 19.74 -20.81 7.94
N GLU A 451 20.93 -21.10 7.39
CA GLU A 451 22.17 -20.33 7.61
C GLU A 451 22.00 -18.85 7.22
N HIS A 452 21.13 -18.55 6.25
CA HIS A 452 20.90 -17.19 5.76
C HIS A 452 19.80 -16.42 6.52
N ILE A 453 19.05 -17.07 7.40
CA ILE A 453 17.87 -16.50 8.09
C ILE A 453 18.17 -16.19 9.56
N LEU A 454 19.14 -16.89 10.19
CA LEU A 454 19.33 -16.85 11.64
C LEU A 454 20.45 -15.89 12.11
N PRO A 455 20.28 -15.22 13.28
CA PRO A 455 21.18 -14.16 13.74
C PRO A 455 22.56 -14.67 14.21
N PRO A 456 23.64 -13.87 14.08
CA PRO A 456 24.99 -14.23 14.52
C PRO A 456 25.08 -14.56 16.02
N GLU A 457 24.14 -14.07 16.85
CA GLU A 457 24.08 -14.42 18.28
C GLU A 457 23.82 -15.92 18.53
N MET A 458 23.12 -16.61 17.62
CA MET A 458 22.86 -18.05 17.73
C MET A 458 24.15 -18.88 17.50
N LEU A 459 25.03 -18.41 16.61
CA LEU A 459 26.33 -19.05 16.37
C LEU A 459 27.19 -19.03 17.64
N HIS A 460 27.30 -17.88 18.31
CA HIS A 460 28.05 -17.74 19.56
C HIS A 460 27.53 -18.67 20.67
N GLN A 461 26.20 -18.80 20.81
CA GLN A 461 25.62 -19.72 21.79
C GLN A 461 25.93 -21.18 21.48
N LEU A 462 26.02 -21.55 20.20
CA LEU A 462 26.42 -22.87 19.78
C LEU A 462 27.88 -23.16 20.10
N GLU A 463 28.77 -22.21 19.81
CA GLU A 463 30.19 -22.32 20.10
C GLU A 463 30.44 -22.51 21.60
N ASP A 464 29.80 -21.70 22.44
CA ASP A 464 29.95 -21.78 23.90
C ASP A 464 29.48 -23.14 24.44
N ARG A 465 28.41 -23.70 23.87
CA ARG A 465 27.93 -25.03 24.25
C ARG A 465 28.87 -26.15 23.81
N LEU A 466 29.43 -26.08 22.60
CA LEU A 466 30.40 -27.07 22.12
C LEU A 466 31.68 -27.06 22.96
N LYS A 467 32.13 -25.86 23.39
CA LYS A 467 33.24 -25.69 24.34
C LYS A 467 32.90 -26.29 25.71
N GLN A 468 31.71 -26.04 26.25
CA GLN A 468 31.27 -26.63 27.53
C GLN A 468 31.19 -28.16 27.50
N LYS A 469 30.84 -28.74 26.35
CA LYS A 469 30.82 -30.21 26.16
C LYS A 469 32.19 -30.82 25.85
N GLY A 470 33.26 -30.02 25.74
CA GLY A 470 34.60 -30.49 25.40
C GLY A 470 34.74 -31.06 23.98
N ARG A 471 33.79 -30.74 23.08
CA ARG A 471 33.77 -31.22 21.68
C ARG A 471 34.19 -30.14 20.68
N TRP A 472 34.80 -29.07 21.18
CA TRP A 472 35.26 -27.97 20.34
C TRP A 472 36.53 -28.40 19.55
N PRO A 473 36.57 -28.25 18.22
CA PRO A 473 37.73 -28.61 17.42
C PRO A 473 38.93 -27.70 17.74
N GLU A 474 40.14 -28.26 17.77
CA GLU A 474 41.37 -27.46 17.95
C GLU A 474 41.57 -26.47 16.77
N ASP A 475 41.20 -26.88 15.55
CA ASP A 475 41.37 -26.10 14.31
C ASP A 475 40.29 -25.03 14.04
N ARG A 476 39.48 -24.67 15.05
CA ARG A 476 38.44 -23.62 14.96
C ARG A 476 37.33 -23.86 13.92
N VAL A 477 37.33 -24.96 13.16
CA VAL A 477 36.25 -25.34 12.24
C VAL A 477 35.84 -26.78 12.56
N PRO A 478 34.52 -27.07 12.72
CA PRO A 478 34.08 -28.44 12.93
C PRO A 478 34.42 -29.35 11.75
N ALA A 479 34.63 -30.64 11.99
CA ALA A 479 34.77 -31.61 10.92
C ALA A 479 33.49 -31.70 10.09
N SER A 480 33.61 -31.99 8.80
CA SER A 480 32.46 -32.30 7.93
C SER A 480 31.66 -33.47 8.52
N VAL A 481 30.32 -33.37 8.47
CA VAL A 481 29.44 -34.48 8.88
C VAL A 481 29.44 -35.60 7.82
N HIS A 482 29.78 -35.26 6.57
CA HIS A 482 29.89 -36.21 5.46
C HIS A 482 31.30 -36.81 5.35
N PRO A 483 31.44 -38.09 4.97
CA PRO A 483 32.74 -38.70 4.68
C PRO A 483 33.42 -37.97 3.51
N LEU A 484 34.64 -37.47 3.73
CA LEU A 484 35.48 -36.94 2.65
C LEU A 484 35.97 -38.12 1.80
N GLU A 485 35.57 -38.19 0.52
CA GLU A 485 36.07 -39.19 -0.44
C GLU A 485 37.55 -38.90 -0.76
N GLY A 486 38.44 -39.35 0.12
CA GLY A 486 39.89 -39.18 -0.05
C GLY A 486 40.72 -39.53 1.19
N ALA A 487 40.13 -39.51 2.39
CA ALA A 487 40.84 -39.83 3.64
C ALA A 487 40.77 -41.32 4.03
N ALA A 488 40.41 -42.22 3.10
CA ALA A 488 40.43 -43.67 3.30
C ALA A 488 41.59 -44.28 2.50
N GLY A 489 42.81 -44.00 2.94
CA GLY A 489 44.04 -44.48 2.33
C GLY A 489 45.15 -44.61 3.35
N GLU A 490 44.94 -45.44 4.39
CA GLU A 490 45.91 -46.33 5.05
C GLU A 490 45.41 -46.70 6.45
N GLY A 491 45.18 -48.00 6.68
CA GLY A 491 45.06 -48.56 8.03
C GLY A 491 43.77 -49.32 8.35
N ARG A 492 43.46 -50.39 7.61
CA ARG A 492 43.25 -51.73 8.18
C ARG A 492 43.08 -52.80 7.10
#